data_AF-A0A2A5WWN4-F1
#
_entry.id   AF-A0A2A5WWN4-F1
#
_cell.length_a   1.000
_cell.length_b   1.000
_cell.length_c   1.000
_cell.angle_alpha   90.00
_cell.angle_beta   90.00
_cell.angle_gamma   90.00
#
_symmetry.space_group_name_H-M   'P 1'
#
loop_
_entity.id
_entity.type
_entity.pdbx_description
1 polymer ?
#
loop_
_entity_poly.entity_id
_entity_poly.type
_entity_poly.pdbx_seq_one_letter_code
_entity_poly.pdbx_strand_id
1 'polypeptide(L)'
;MSWIDPPANRVDTGPMRRNTLYLVDVTYKLFRWFKATPSHTNIQGREVDAIRGLLQTLVSSLKTDDLTHVAVAFDAMVSRTAANDRSESARLRSQYPLALDVVRALGMTLWPMTRVQADDVIASAALQYADHVERIVIFSSDQDFCQCLYDKVSLWNRSRRTVQTAEDVRSRYGVQPARFAEYLALVGDGSDGLPGVPGLVRRRRRPC
;
A
#
# COMPACT_ATOMS: atom_id res chain seq x y z
N MET A 1 -44.99 22.01 16.31
CA MET A 1 -43.84 21.41 15.59
C MET A 1 -42.60 22.18 16.00
N SER A 2 -41.94 21.75 17.07
CA SER A 2 -40.68 22.34 17.54
C SER A 2 -39.52 21.63 16.88
N TRP A 3 -38.76 22.37 16.08
CA TRP A 3 -37.45 21.95 15.58
C TRP A 3 -36.52 21.71 16.77
N ILE A 4 -35.89 20.53 16.80
CA ILE A 4 -34.84 20.19 17.76
C ILE A 4 -33.58 20.91 17.28
N ASP A 5 -33.03 21.80 18.10
CA ASP A 5 -31.72 22.39 17.86
C ASP A 5 -30.66 21.28 17.80
N PRO A 6 -29.69 21.32 16.86
CA PRO A 6 -28.58 20.38 16.85
C PRO A 6 -27.78 20.52 18.15
N PRO A 7 -27.31 19.41 18.75
CA PRO A 7 -26.58 19.47 20.00
C PRO A 7 -25.29 20.28 19.81
N ALA A 8 -25.07 21.24 20.71
CA ALA A 8 -23.89 22.08 20.75
C ALA A 8 -22.62 21.22 20.70
N ASN A 9 -21.72 21.60 19.78
CA ASN A 9 -20.46 20.92 19.52
C ASN A 9 -19.59 20.92 20.79
N ARG A 10 -19.60 19.81 21.55
CA ARG A 10 -18.63 19.58 22.61
C ARG A 10 -17.28 19.32 21.93
N VAL A 11 -16.36 20.28 22.07
CA VAL A 11 -14.95 20.04 21.76
C VAL A 11 -14.44 19.04 22.79
N ASP A 12 -14.29 17.78 22.36
CA ASP A 12 -13.67 16.72 23.15
C ASP A 12 -12.18 17.07 23.33
N THR A 13 -11.80 17.50 24.53
CA THR A 13 -10.41 17.75 24.93
C THR A 13 -9.75 16.51 25.54
N GLY A 14 -10.13 15.31 25.07
CA GLY A 14 -9.38 14.08 25.32
C GLY A 14 -7.92 14.20 24.85
N PRO A 15 -7.02 13.25 25.24
CA PRO A 15 -5.66 13.25 24.75
C PRO A 15 -5.68 13.33 23.22
N MET A 16 -4.94 14.31 22.66
CA MET A 16 -4.90 14.56 21.22
C MET A 16 -4.79 13.22 20.48
N ARG A 17 -5.83 12.88 19.70
CA ARG A 17 -5.75 11.74 18.78
C ARG A 17 -4.50 11.97 17.93
N ARG A 18 -3.49 11.09 18.06
CA ARG A 18 -2.25 11.17 17.29
C ARG A 18 -2.57 11.39 15.82
N ASN A 19 -1.99 12.41 15.22
CA ASN A 19 -2.32 12.82 13.86
C ASN A 19 -1.48 12.01 12.87
N THR A 20 -1.86 10.76 12.61
CA THR A 20 -1.18 9.86 11.66
C THR A 20 -1.96 9.69 10.34
N LEU A 21 -1.26 9.88 9.22
CA LEU A 21 -1.73 9.60 7.86
C LEU A 21 -1.23 8.23 7.37
N TYR A 22 -2.15 7.39 6.91
CA TYR A 22 -1.83 6.11 6.27
C TYR A 22 -2.01 6.21 4.76
N LEU A 23 -0.94 5.87 4.04
CA LEU A 23 -0.92 5.80 2.59
C LEU A 23 -0.89 4.32 2.18
N VAL A 24 -2.02 3.80 1.75
CA VAL A 24 -2.18 2.38 1.43
C VAL A 24 -1.92 2.13 -0.05
N ASP A 25 -0.90 1.34 -0.31
CA ASP A 25 -0.58 0.86 -1.64
C ASP A 25 -1.39 -0.41 -1.96
N VAL A 26 -2.22 -0.33 -3.00
CA VAL A 26 -3.00 -1.45 -3.52
C VAL A 26 -2.49 -1.93 -4.89
N THR A 27 -1.48 -1.26 -5.43
CA THR A 27 -0.95 -1.53 -6.77
C THR A 27 -0.26 -2.89 -6.86
N TYR A 28 -0.46 -3.58 -7.99
CA TYR A 28 -0.08 -4.98 -8.25
C TYR A 28 -0.65 -6.05 -7.29
N LYS A 29 -1.21 -5.66 -6.14
CA LYS A 29 -1.74 -6.61 -5.15
C LYS A 29 -3.03 -7.26 -5.59
N LEU A 30 -3.87 -6.60 -6.40
CA LEU A 30 -5.09 -7.21 -6.90
C LEU A 30 -4.78 -8.49 -7.70
N PHE A 31 -3.76 -8.46 -8.55
CA PHE A 31 -3.29 -9.66 -9.26
C PHE A 31 -2.69 -10.69 -8.30
N ARG A 32 -1.87 -10.27 -7.32
CA ARG A 32 -1.30 -11.19 -6.32
C ARG A 32 -2.40 -11.88 -5.49
N TRP A 33 -3.45 -11.16 -5.07
CA TRP A 33 -4.58 -11.74 -4.35
C TRP A 33 -5.40 -12.67 -5.23
N PHE A 34 -5.60 -12.32 -6.50
CA PHE A 34 -6.24 -13.19 -7.48
C PHE A 34 -5.49 -14.52 -7.65
N LYS A 35 -4.16 -14.49 -7.69
CA LYS A 35 -3.33 -15.71 -7.79
C LYS A 35 -3.23 -16.48 -6.48
N ALA A 36 -3.25 -15.79 -5.34
CA ALA A 36 -3.04 -16.41 -4.03
C ALA A 36 -4.33 -16.90 -3.35
N THR A 37 -5.50 -16.49 -3.83
CA THR A 37 -6.80 -16.82 -3.23
C THR A 37 -7.53 -17.81 -4.12
N PRO A 38 -8.11 -18.90 -3.58
CA PRO A 38 -8.99 -19.76 -4.36
C PRO A 38 -10.13 -18.94 -4.97
N SER A 39 -10.46 -19.24 -6.23
CA SER A 39 -11.59 -18.63 -6.93
C SER A 39 -12.86 -18.76 -6.08
N HIS A 40 -13.64 -17.69 -6.06
CA HIS A 40 -14.84 -17.62 -5.27
C HIS A 40 -15.82 -16.68 -5.93
N THR A 41 -17.07 -17.12 -6.05
CA THR A 41 -18.17 -16.30 -6.58
C THR A 41 -19.09 -15.84 -5.46
N ASN A 42 -19.68 -14.66 -5.62
CA ASN A 42 -20.76 -14.22 -4.73
C ASN A 42 -22.10 -14.87 -5.14
N ILE A 43 -23.17 -14.57 -4.40
CA ILE A 43 -24.52 -15.09 -4.68
C ILE A 43 -25.08 -14.71 -6.07
N GLN A 44 -24.48 -13.71 -6.73
CA GLN A 44 -24.84 -13.24 -8.07
C GLN A 44 -23.92 -13.86 -9.15
N GLY A 45 -23.07 -14.83 -8.80
CA GLY A 45 -22.13 -15.47 -9.72
C GLY A 45 -20.91 -14.62 -10.10
N ARG A 46 -20.68 -13.47 -9.46
CA ARG A 46 -19.52 -12.60 -9.74
C ARG A 46 -18.30 -13.10 -8.98
N GLU A 47 -17.16 -13.21 -9.65
CA GLU A 47 -15.87 -13.51 -9.01
C GLU A 47 -15.48 -12.41 -8.02
N VAL A 48 -14.97 -12.79 -6.84
CA VAL A 48 -14.65 -11.89 -5.73
C VAL A 48 -13.39 -12.30 -4.95
N ASP A 49 -12.60 -13.23 -5.47
CA ASP A 49 -11.39 -13.75 -4.84
C ASP A 49 -10.35 -12.65 -4.57
N ALA A 50 -10.09 -11.76 -5.54
CA ALA A 50 -9.17 -10.64 -5.36
C ALA A 50 -9.72 -9.61 -4.36
N ILE A 51 -11.05 -9.42 -4.35
CA ILE A 51 -11.76 -8.51 -3.44
C ILE A 51 -11.61 -8.96 -1.98
N ARG A 52 -11.64 -10.27 -1.72
CA ARG A 52 -11.43 -10.81 -0.37
C ARG A 52 -10.04 -10.45 0.17
N GLY A 53 -9.00 -10.61 -0.66
CA GLY A 53 -7.63 -10.24 -0.29
C GLY A 53 -7.46 -8.74 -0.06
N LEU A 54 -8.11 -7.92 -0.90
CA LEU A 54 -8.18 -6.47 -0.73
C LEU A 54 -8.81 -6.09 0.60
N LEU A 55 -10.02 -6.60 0.88
CA LEU A 55 -10.77 -6.27 2.10
C LEU A 55 -9.97 -6.59 3.37
N GLN A 56 -9.28 -7.74 3.41
CA GLN A 56 -8.40 -8.08 4.53
C GLN A 56 -7.25 -7.08 4.71
N THR A 57 -6.71 -6.53 3.62
CA THR A 57 -5.64 -5.52 3.67
C THR A 57 -6.17 -4.20 4.22
N LEU A 58 -7.29 -3.72 3.68
CA LEU A 58 -7.88 -2.45 4.07
C LEU A 58 -8.37 -2.49 5.53
N VAL A 59 -9.02 -3.58 5.95
CA VAL A 59 -9.42 -3.74 7.35
C VAL A 59 -8.22 -3.83 8.27
N SER A 60 -7.12 -4.47 7.84
CA SER A 60 -5.90 -4.52 8.65
C SER A 60 -5.24 -3.15 8.82
N SER A 61 -5.31 -2.25 7.83
CA SER A 61 -4.76 -0.91 7.97
C SER A 61 -5.61 -0.04 8.91
N LEU A 62 -6.92 -0.28 8.96
CA LEU A 62 -7.85 0.42 9.86
C LEU A 62 -7.72 0.03 11.34
N LYS A 63 -7.14 -1.13 11.65
CA LYS A 63 -7.03 -1.65 13.03
C LYS A 63 -5.89 -1.02 13.85
N THR A 64 -5.48 0.21 13.53
CA THR A 64 -4.41 0.90 14.26
C THR A 64 -4.97 2.07 15.05
N ASP A 65 -4.61 2.14 16.34
CA ASP A 65 -5.21 3.08 17.30
C ASP A 65 -4.86 4.56 17.06
N ASP A 66 -3.82 4.83 16.27
CA ASP A 66 -3.35 6.19 15.93
C ASP A 66 -3.78 6.66 14.53
N LEU A 67 -4.56 5.87 13.80
CA LEU A 67 -5.04 6.25 12.47
C LEU A 67 -6.04 7.41 12.56
N THR A 68 -5.73 8.53 11.90
CA THR A 68 -6.66 9.67 11.76
C THR A 68 -7.02 9.96 10.31
N HIS A 69 -6.09 9.74 9.38
CA HIS A 69 -6.29 9.97 7.95
C HIS A 69 -5.86 8.73 7.16
N VAL A 70 -6.62 8.38 6.13
CA VAL A 70 -6.26 7.27 5.23
C VAL A 70 -6.54 7.65 3.78
N ALA A 71 -5.55 7.37 2.93
CA ALA A 71 -5.69 7.41 1.50
C ALA A 71 -5.21 6.11 0.86
N VAL A 72 -5.91 5.68 -0.19
CA VAL A 72 -5.65 4.41 -0.89
C VAL A 72 -5.31 4.72 -2.32
N ALA A 73 -4.05 4.47 -2.72
CA ALA A 73 -3.64 4.58 -4.11
C ALA A 73 -3.87 3.25 -4.82
N PHE A 74 -4.54 3.32 -5.97
CA PHE A 74 -4.99 2.14 -6.71
C PHE A 74 -4.77 2.33 -8.22
N ASP A 75 -3.82 1.59 -8.79
CA ASP A 75 -3.59 1.59 -10.23
C ASP A 75 -4.77 1.01 -11.02
N ALA A 76 -5.25 1.78 -11.99
CA ALA A 76 -6.28 1.37 -12.95
C ALA A 76 -5.74 0.42 -14.02
N MET A 77 -4.43 0.40 -14.26
CA MET A 77 -3.82 -0.48 -15.25
C MET A 77 -3.65 -1.90 -14.72
N VAL A 78 -4.70 -2.71 -14.84
CA VAL A 78 -4.60 -4.20 -14.87
C VAL A 78 -4.08 -4.67 -16.25
N SER A 79 -3.08 -3.99 -16.80
CA SER A 79 -2.55 -4.27 -18.13
C SER A 79 -1.16 -3.69 -18.21
N ARG A 80 -0.10 -4.51 -18.10
CA ARG A 80 0.58 -4.96 -19.32
C ARG A 80 1.34 -6.28 -19.23
N THR A 81 1.43 -6.95 -18.07
CA THR A 81 2.41 -8.05 -17.94
C THR A 81 2.02 -9.22 -17.03
N ALA A 82 0.88 -9.18 -16.32
CA ALA A 82 0.67 -10.12 -15.21
C ALA A 82 0.08 -11.48 -15.61
N ALA A 83 -0.74 -11.57 -16.66
CA ALA A 83 -1.30 -12.84 -17.09
C ALA A 83 -0.96 -13.10 -18.57
N ASN A 84 -0.20 -14.17 -18.81
CA ASN A 84 -0.03 -14.74 -20.15
C ASN A 84 -1.37 -15.28 -20.71
N ASP A 85 -2.41 -15.37 -19.86
CA ASP A 85 -3.76 -15.81 -20.19
C ASP A 85 -4.77 -14.64 -20.26
N ARG A 86 -5.45 -14.54 -21.41
CA ARG A 86 -6.49 -13.54 -21.70
C ARG A 86 -7.74 -13.73 -20.82
N SER A 87 -8.06 -14.96 -20.44
CA SER A 87 -9.20 -15.30 -19.58
C SER A 87 -8.98 -14.82 -18.15
N GLU A 88 -7.81 -15.09 -17.58
CA GLU A 88 -7.43 -14.60 -16.24
C GLU A 88 -7.41 -13.07 -16.19
N SER A 89 -6.87 -12.44 -17.25
CA SER A 89 -6.89 -10.98 -17.39
C SER A 89 -8.32 -10.43 -17.35
N ALA A 90 -9.27 -11.08 -18.02
CA ALA A 90 -10.67 -10.66 -18.04
C ALA A 90 -11.34 -10.84 -16.66
N ARG A 91 -11.11 -11.98 -15.99
CA ARG A 91 -11.63 -12.27 -14.63
C ARG A 91 -11.10 -11.30 -13.58
N LEU A 92 -9.83 -10.90 -13.68
CA LEU A 92 -9.27 -9.89 -12.79
C LEU A 92 -9.83 -8.50 -13.06
N ARG A 93 -9.96 -8.12 -14.34
CA ARG A 93 -10.52 -6.81 -14.73
C ARG A 93 -11.97 -6.66 -14.31
N SER A 94 -12.78 -7.72 -14.34
CA SER A 94 -14.18 -7.64 -13.91
C SER A 94 -14.33 -7.35 -12.40
N GLN A 95 -13.30 -7.64 -11.61
CA GLN A 95 -13.27 -7.33 -10.17
C GLN A 95 -12.86 -5.88 -9.88
N TYR A 96 -12.21 -5.18 -10.81
CA TYR A 96 -11.69 -3.84 -10.56
C TYR A 96 -12.76 -2.82 -10.11
N PRO A 97 -13.94 -2.70 -10.75
CA PRO A 97 -14.97 -1.77 -10.27
C PRO A 97 -15.41 -2.05 -8.83
N LEU A 98 -15.61 -3.34 -8.50
CA LEU A 98 -15.97 -3.76 -7.16
C LEU A 98 -14.87 -3.45 -6.13
N ALA A 99 -13.60 -3.51 -6.54
CA ALA A 99 -12.48 -3.14 -5.70
C ALA A 99 -12.53 -1.66 -5.30
N LEU A 100 -12.83 -0.76 -6.24
CA LEU A 100 -13.00 0.67 -5.96
C LEU A 100 -14.21 0.92 -5.05
N ASP A 101 -15.32 0.22 -5.29
CA ASP A 101 -16.53 0.35 -4.49
C ASP A 101 -16.31 -0.09 -3.05
N VAL A 102 -15.54 -1.16 -2.83
CA VAL A 102 -15.16 -1.60 -1.47
C VAL A 102 -14.33 -0.55 -0.74
N VAL A 103 -13.36 0.08 -1.40
CA VAL A 103 -12.56 1.17 -0.79
C VAL A 103 -13.46 2.32 -0.36
N ARG A 104 -14.36 2.76 -1.26
CA ARG A 104 -15.32 3.84 -0.96
C ARG A 104 -16.31 3.47 0.14
N ALA A 105 -16.81 2.23 0.15
CA ALA A 105 -17.74 1.73 1.15
C ALA A 105 -17.14 1.66 2.56
N LEU A 106 -15.82 1.47 2.67
CA LEU A 106 -15.07 1.57 3.93
C LEU A 106 -14.84 3.01 4.39
N GLY A 107 -15.30 4.01 3.63
CA GLY A 107 -15.11 5.43 3.95
C GLY A 107 -13.69 5.94 3.73
N MET A 108 -12.86 5.21 2.98
CA MET A 108 -11.48 5.60 2.70
C MET A 108 -11.39 6.57 1.53
N THR A 109 -10.43 7.50 1.58
CA THR A 109 -10.11 8.36 0.43
C THR A 109 -9.46 7.52 -0.67
N LEU A 110 -10.15 7.38 -1.80
CA LEU A 110 -9.67 6.61 -2.95
C LEU A 110 -8.95 7.53 -3.95
N TRP A 111 -7.73 7.17 -4.32
CA TRP A 111 -6.96 7.74 -5.42
C TRP A 111 -6.86 6.71 -6.55
N PRO A 112 -7.76 6.74 -7.55
CA PRO A 112 -7.70 5.84 -8.70
C PRO A 112 -6.73 6.38 -9.75
N MET A 113 -5.62 5.68 -9.97
CA MET A 113 -4.52 6.15 -10.81
C MET A 113 -4.64 5.63 -12.24
N THR A 114 -4.77 6.53 -13.21
CA THR A 114 -4.92 6.16 -14.64
C THR A 114 -3.74 6.56 -15.51
N ARG A 115 -2.90 7.51 -15.05
CA ARG A 115 -1.84 8.13 -15.85
C ARG A 115 -0.46 8.06 -15.19
N VAL A 116 -0.42 7.95 -13.88
CA VAL A 116 0.78 7.86 -13.04
C VAL A 116 0.70 6.58 -12.22
N GLN A 117 1.82 6.10 -11.70
CA GLN A 117 1.83 4.91 -10.86
C GLN A 117 1.49 5.28 -9.40
N ALA A 118 0.93 4.34 -8.65
CA ALA A 118 0.54 4.57 -7.27
C ALA A 118 1.73 4.87 -6.34
N ASP A 119 2.89 4.29 -6.61
CA ASP A 119 4.14 4.56 -5.89
C ASP A 119 4.56 6.02 -6.03
N ASP A 120 4.53 6.60 -7.23
CA ASP A 120 4.79 8.01 -7.48
C ASP A 120 3.86 8.91 -6.66
N VAL A 121 2.57 8.56 -6.62
CA VAL A 121 1.55 9.34 -5.90
C VAL A 121 1.71 9.19 -4.39
N ILE A 122 2.01 7.99 -3.90
CA ILE A 122 2.28 7.77 -2.47
C ILE A 122 3.54 8.52 -2.05
N ALA A 123 4.62 8.45 -2.81
CA ALA A 123 5.86 9.19 -2.54
C ALA A 123 5.60 10.70 -2.52
N SER A 124 4.88 11.21 -3.52
CA SER A 124 4.50 12.62 -3.61
C SER A 124 3.62 13.05 -2.43
N ALA A 125 2.62 12.25 -2.06
CA ALA A 125 1.76 12.53 -0.92
C ALA A 125 2.52 12.50 0.40
N ALA A 126 3.47 11.57 0.57
CA ALA A 126 4.30 11.50 1.77
C ALA A 126 5.17 12.75 1.94
N LEU A 127 5.64 13.35 0.84
CA LEU A 127 6.34 14.64 0.87
C LEU A 127 5.39 15.81 1.11
N GLN A 128 4.29 15.86 0.37
CA GLN A 128 3.34 16.98 0.42
C GLN A 128 2.66 17.12 1.79
N TYR A 129 2.27 16.00 2.41
CA TYR A 129 1.53 16.03 3.68
C TYR A 129 2.43 15.92 4.91
N ALA A 130 3.75 15.81 4.72
CA ALA A 130 4.72 15.66 5.78
C ALA A 130 4.45 16.65 6.92
N ASP A 131 4.33 17.93 6.61
CA ASP A 131 4.22 19.02 7.61
C ASP A 131 2.81 19.23 8.15
N HIS A 132 1.84 18.46 7.66
CA HIS A 132 0.44 18.54 8.10
C HIS A 132 0.06 17.48 9.14
N VAL A 133 0.93 16.48 9.34
CA VAL A 133 0.69 15.34 10.23
C VAL A 133 1.91 15.03 11.09
N GLU A 134 1.68 14.38 12.23
CA GLU A 134 2.76 13.97 13.14
C GLU A 134 3.56 12.79 12.58
N ARG A 135 2.88 11.92 11.83
CA ARG A 135 3.47 10.70 11.26
C ARG A 135 2.78 10.31 9.97
N ILE A 136 3.56 9.71 9.06
CA ILE A 136 3.07 9.05 7.86
C ILE A 136 3.49 7.58 7.89
N VAL A 137 2.52 6.70 7.62
CA VAL A 137 2.75 5.27 7.48
C VAL A 137 2.38 4.85 6.06
N ILE A 138 3.38 4.48 5.28
CA ILE A 138 3.18 3.83 3.98
C ILE A 138 2.87 2.37 4.25
N PHE A 139 1.70 1.90 3.83
CA PHE A 139 1.28 0.52 4.01
C PHE A 139 1.55 -0.29 2.73
N SER A 140 2.77 -0.79 2.60
CA SER A 140 3.16 -1.65 1.47
C SER A 140 4.13 -2.78 1.85
N SER A 141 4.13 -3.83 1.03
CA SER A 141 5.17 -4.87 1.07
C SER A 141 6.36 -4.56 0.15
N ASP A 142 6.21 -3.56 -0.72
CA ASP A 142 7.21 -3.17 -1.70
C ASP A 142 8.43 -2.53 -1.00
N GLN A 143 9.62 -2.97 -1.38
CA GLN A 143 10.86 -2.46 -0.79
C GLN A 143 11.26 -1.12 -1.40
N ASP A 144 10.75 -0.75 -2.58
CA ASP A 144 11.06 0.51 -3.24
C ASP A 144 10.66 1.71 -2.39
N PHE A 145 9.59 1.59 -1.58
CA PHE A 145 9.20 2.63 -0.61
C PHE A 145 10.23 2.87 0.49
N CYS A 146 11.25 2.01 0.66
CA CYS A 146 12.37 2.30 1.55
C CYS A 146 13.07 3.60 1.17
N GLN A 147 13.01 4.02 -0.10
CA GLN A 147 13.58 5.29 -0.55
C GLN A 147 12.83 6.52 -0.02
N CYS A 148 11.55 6.36 0.32
CA CYS A 148 10.69 7.42 0.83
C CYS A 148 10.82 7.63 2.34
N LEU A 149 11.64 6.83 3.04
CA LEU A 149 11.70 6.85 4.50
C LEU A 149 12.63 7.94 5.02
N TYR A 150 12.11 8.76 5.92
CA TYR A 150 12.83 9.79 6.66
C TYR A 150 12.09 10.07 7.97
N ASP A 151 12.63 10.93 8.83
CA ASP A 151 12.15 11.32 10.17
C ASP A 151 10.75 10.77 10.59
N LYS A 152 9.67 11.32 10.03
CA LYS A 152 8.27 10.98 10.36
C LYS A 152 7.56 10.00 9.40
N VAL A 153 8.26 9.49 8.38
CA VAL A 153 7.73 8.55 7.38
C VAL A 153 8.28 7.15 7.60
N SER A 154 7.37 6.19 7.76
CA SER A 154 7.68 4.79 8.00
C SER A 154 6.97 3.86 7.02
N LEU A 155 7.53 2.68 6.79
CA LEU A 155 6.93 1.62 5.96
C LEU A 155 6.41 0.50 6.84
N TRP A 156 5.10 0.25 6.79
CA TRP A 156 4.50 -0.93 7.40
C TRP A 156 4.46 -2.08 6.40
N ASN A 157 5.25 -3.12 6.67
CA ASN A 157 5.24 -4.35 5.87
C ASN A 157 4.26 -5.38 6.45
N ARG A 158 3.11 -5.58 5.79
CA ARG A 158 2.07 -6.54 6.22
C ARG A 158 2.61 -7.98 6.33
N SER A 159 3.39 -8.44 5.35
CA SER A 159 3.85 -9.83 5.29
C SER A 159 4.79 -10.18 6.45
N ARG A 160 5.59 -9.21 6.91
CA ARG A 160 6.50 -9.38 8.05
C ARG A 160 5.90 -8.89 9.37
N ARG A 161 4.80 -8.14 9.34
CA ARG A 161 4.20 -7.44 10.49
C ARG A 161 5.22 -6.54 11.21
N THR A 162 6.03 -5.83 10.43
CA THR A 162 7.10 -4.96 10.92
C THR A 162 6.94 -3.55 10.41
N VAL A 163 7.24 -2.57 11.25
CA VAL A 163 7.52 -1.19 10.84
C VAL A 163 8.98 -1.11 10.44
N GLN A 164 9.27 -0.40 9.36
CA GLN A 164 10.61 -0.09 8.90
C GLN A 164 10.78 1.44 8.83
N THR A 165 11.87 1.92 9.39
CA THR A 165 12.25 3.33 9.46
C THR A 165 13.50 3.60 8.62
N ALA A 166 13.87 4.88 8.48
CA ALA A 166 15.13 5.26 7.84
C ALA A 166 16.36 4.63 8.53
N GLU A 167 16.34 4.46 9.86
CA GLU A 167 17.43 3.81 10.60
C GLU A 167 17.50 2.31 10.29
N ASP A 168 16.36 1.63 10.19
CA ASP A 168 16.32 0.22 9.80
C ASP A 168 16.89 0.02 8.39
N VAL A 169 16.66 0.96 7.47
CA VAL A 169 17.28 0.92 6.13
C VAL A 169 18.80 1.01 6.24
N ARG A 170 19.32 1.98 7.01
CA ARG A 170 20.77 2.15 7.23
C ARG A 170 21.40 0.91 7.85
N SER A 171 20.81 0.40 8.94
CA SER A 171 21.31 -0.76 9.67
C SER A 171 21.30 -2.03 8.81
N ARG A 172 20.21 -2.26 8.06
CA ARG A 172 20.02 -3.51 7.31
C ARG A 172 20.76 -3.54 5.98
N TYR A 173 20.83 -2.41 5.27
CA TYR A 173 21.31 -2.34 3.89
C TYR A 173 22.63 -1.58 3.76
N GLY A 174 23.04 -0.83 4.80
CA GLY A 174 24.28 -0.04 4.77
C GLY A 174 24.19 1.21 3.90
N VAL A 175 22.99 1.60 3.46
CA VAL A 175 22.75 2.77 2.61
C VAL A 175 21.69 3.69 3.21
N GLN A 176 21.74 4.97 2.85
CA GLN A 176 20.67 5.91 3.20
C GLN A 176 19.42 5.65 2.34
N PRO A 177 18.20 5.90 2.86
CA PRO A 177 16.96 5.85 2.08
C PRO A 177 17.05 6.55 0.72
N ALA A 178 17.60 7.76 0.66
CA ALA A 178 17.74 8.52 -0.59
C ALA A 178 18.61 7.83 -1.67
N ARG A 179 19.39 6.81 -1.30
CA ARG A 179 20.26 6.02 -2.19
C ARG A 179 19.73 4.59 -2.39
N PHE A 180 18.54 4.29 -1.89
CA PHE A 180 18.01 2.92 -1.89
C PHE A 180 17.68 2.42 -3.30
N ALA A 181 17.15 3.27 -4.18
CA ALA A 181 16.92 2.92 -5.58
C ALA A 181 18.22 2.57 -6.31
N GLU A 182 19.28 3.35 -6.10
CA GLU A 182 20.62 3.07 -6.63
C GLU A 182 21.18 1.75 -6.08
N TYR A 183 20.97 1.49 -4.79
CA TYR A 183 21.32 0.22 -4.17
C TYR A 183 20.63 -0.96 -4.86
N LEU A 184 19.31 -0.90 -5.07
CA LEU A 184 18.56 -1.96 -5.77
C LEU A 184 19.00 -2.13 -7.22
N ALA A 185 19.32 -1.03 -7.93
CA ALA A 185 19.86 -1.10 -9.28
C ALA A 185 21.19 -1.87 -9.34
N LEU A 186 22.02 -1.77 -8.29
CA LEU A 186 23.29 -2.49 -8.20
C LEU A 186 23.14 -3.94 -7.77
N VAL A 187 22.34 -4.23 -6.73
CA VAL A 187 22.24 -5.58 -6.15
C VAL A 187 21.16 -6.45 -6.79
N GLY A 188 20.23 -5.84 -7.52
CA GLY A 188 19.05 -6.45 -8.12
C GLY A 188 17.84 -6.49 -7.19
N ASP A 189 16.66 -6.55 -7.79
CA ASP A 189 15.39 -6.84 -7.14
C ASP A 189 14.67 -7.97 -7.88
N GLY A 190 14.56 -9.12 -7.25
CA GLY A 190 13.88 -10.28 -7.83
C GLY A 190 12.37 -10.11 -7.95
N SER A 191 11.76 -9.19 -7.20
CA SER A 191 10.34 -8.86 -7.27
C SER A 191 9.99 -8.15 -8.57
N ASP A 192 10.90 -7.31 -9.06
CA ASP A 192 10.77 -6.51 -10.27
C ASP A 192 11.57 -7.07 -11.45
N GLY A 193 12.19 -8.24 -11.26
CA GLY A 193 12.97 -8.91 -12.30
C GLY A 193 14.28 -8.18 -12.64
N LEU A 194 14.76 -7.31 -11.76
CA LEU A 194 16.03 -6.60 -11.91
C LEU A 194 17.19 -7.53 -11.50
N PRO A 195 18.05 -7.97 -12.44
CA PRO A 195 19.09 -8.96 -12.14
C PRO A 195 20.24 -8.40 -11.31
N GLY A 196 20.40 -7.08 -11.24
CA GLY A 196 21.55 -6.42 -10.63
C GLY A 196 22.83 -6.52 -11.46
N VAL A 197 23.90 -5.89 -10.98
CA VAL A 197 25.20 -5.89 -11.64
C VAL A 197 25.99 -7.16 -11.26
N PRO A 198 26.47 -7.95 -12.23
CA PRO A 198 27.27 -9.13 -11.96
C PRO A 198 28.47 -8.84 -11.03
N GLY A 199 28.66 -9.68 -10.01
CA GLY A 199 29.72 -9.50 -9.00
C GLY A 199 29.31 -8.65 -7.78
N LEU A 200 28.26 -7.85 -7.87
CA LEU A 200 27.68 -7.09 -6.76
C LEU A 200 26.38 -7.70 -6.21
N VAL A 201 25.76 -8.61 -6.95
CA VAL A 201 24.58 -9.36 -6.49
C VAL A 201 24.93 -10.13 -5.23
N ARG A 202 24.17 -9.86 -4.15
CA ARG A 202 24.36 -10.52 -2.87
C ARG A 202 24.02 -12.00 -3.01
N ARG A 203 25.03 -12.89 -3.05
CA ARG A 203 24.78 -14.34 -2.98
C ARG A 203 23.99 -14.63 -1.69
N ARG A 204 22.78 -15.19 -1.80
CA ARG A 204 22.15 -15.85 -0.66
C ARG A 204 23.15 -16.92 -0.21
N ARG A 205 23.75 -16.77 0.98
CA ARG A 205 24.49 -17.88 1.61
C ARG A 205 23.50 -19.04 1.66
N ARG A 206 23.75 -20.09 0.87
CA ARG A 206 23.09 -21.36 1.12
C ARG A 206 23.49 -21.76 2.54
N PRO A 207 22.56 -22.13 3.43
CA PRO A 207 22.95 -22.76 4.67
C PRO A 207 23.84 -23.95 4.31
N CYS A 208 25.03 -24.01 4.90
CA CYS A 208 25.85 -25.22 4.88
C CYS A 208 25.12 -26.34 5.61
#